data_AF-A0ABD2QL89-F1
#
_entry.id   AF-A0ABD2QL89-F1
#
_cell.length_a   1.000
_cell.length_b   1.000
_cell.length_c   1.000
_cell.angle_alpha   90.00
_cell.angle_beta   90.00
_cell.angle_gamma   90.00
#
_symmetry.space_group_name_H-M   'P 1'
#
loop_
_entity.id
_entity.type
_entity.pdbx_description
1 polymer ?
#
loop_
_entity_poly.entity_id
_entity_poly.type
_entity_poly.pdbx_seq_one_letter_code
_entity_poly.pdbx_strand_id
1 'polypeptide(L)'
;MNQDPYWKNFPLWKVRILKVVTNKFFDLVIAAIIGINIIFMATEYHKMPHHMQSILNGANFFFTAVFVIEALLKIIALGFLRYLRDRWNQLDVCIVILSVIGLIFENGNLIPFKATIIRVMRVLRIARVLKLLKMAKGIRELLDTVIQALPQVGNLGLLFFLLFFIFAALGVELFGKLGKLILLFLLASIQ
;
A
#
# COMPACT_ATOMS: atom_id res chain seq x y z
N MET A 1 45.00 -4.23 4.39
CA MET A 1 43.86 -3.53 3.74
C MET A 1 42.96 -2.97 4.83
N ASN A 2 43.35 -1.83 5.41
CA ASN A 2 42.52 -1.10 6.37
C ASN A 2 41.53 -0.28 5.56
N GLN A 3 40.35 -0.82 5.30
CA GLN A 3 39.26 0.00 4.78
C GLN A 3 38.83 0.92 5.92
N ASP A 4 39.20 2.19 5.83
CA ASP A 4 38.69 3.22 6.72
C ASP A 4 37.16 3.12 6.77
N PRO A 5 36.55 3.19 7.96
CA PRO A 5 35.10 3.13 8.06
C PRO A 5 34.46 4.30 7.28
N TYR A 6 33.58 3.98 6.32
CA TYR A 6 32.95 4.89 5.34
C TYR A 6 32.28 6.15 5.92
N TRP A 7 32.09 6.25 7.22
CA TRP A 7 31.48 7.37 7.93
C TRP A 7 32.41 8.56 8.22
N LYS A 8 33.73 8.41 8.01
CA LYS A 8 34.71 9.47 8.32
C LYS A 8 34.62 10.71 7.39
N ASN A 9 34.12 10.58 6.17
CA ASN A 9 34.11 11.66 5.16
C ASN A 9 32.72 12.26 4.89
N PHE A 10 31.78 12.18 5.83
CA PHE A 10 30.51 12.89 5.66
C PHE A 10 30.62 14.34 6.13
N PRO A 11 30.12 15.31 5.33
CA PRO A 11 30.11 16.71 5.76
C PRO A 11 29.20 16.87 7.00
N LEU A 12 29.58 17.77 7.92
CA LEU A 12 28.97 17.95 9.24
C LEU A 12 27.44 18.13 9.20
N TRP A 13 26.91 18.72 8.13
CA TRP A 13 25.47 18.88 7.91
C TRP A 13 24.75 17.54 7.73
N LYS A 14 25.38 16.55 7.08
CA LYS A 14 24.79 15.21 6.85
C LYS A 14 24.72 14.39 8.14
N VAL A 15 25.70 14.54 9.04
CA VAL A 15 25.69 13.90 10.37
C VAL A 15 24.58 14.48 11.26
N ARG A 16 24.31 15.79 11.16
CA ARG A 16 23.18 16.43 11.86
C ARG A 16 21.84 15.93 11.35
N ILE A 17 21.64 15.87 10.02
CA ILE A 17 20.41 15.33 9.43
C ILE A 17 20.23 13.85 9.82
N LEU A 18 21.29 13.05 9.79
CA LEU A 18 21.25 11.65 10.20
C LEU A 18 20.80 11.53 11.67
N LYS A 19 21.33 12.37 12.58
CA LYS A 19 20.88 12.40 13.98
C LYS A 19 19.39 12.75 14.12
N VAL A 20 18.90 13.70 13.33
CA VAL A 20 17.48 14.10 13.35
C VAL A 20 16.59 12.99 12.81
N VAL A 21 16.94 12.40 11.67
CA VAL A 21 16.17 11.34 11.00
C VAL A 21 16.19 10.02 11.76
N THR A 22 17.27 9.72 12.49
CA THR A 22 17.38 8.50 13.30
C THR A 22 16.73 8.66 14.68
N ASN A 23 16.27 9.87 15.03
CA ASN A 23 15.64 10.11 16.31
C ASN A 23 14.22 9.53 16.34
N LYS A 24 13.94 8.69 17.33
CA LYS A 24 12.60 8.14 17.58
C LYS A 24 11.52 9.23 17.72
N PHE A 25 11.90 10.43 18.16
CA PHE A 25 10.99 11.56 18.25
C PHE A 25 10.53 12.07 16.87
N PHE A 26 11.42 12.16 15.89
CA PHE A 26 11.07 12.55 14.52
C PHE A 26 10.06 11.57 13.93
N ASP A 27 10.37 10.30 14.09
CA ASP A 27 9.52 9.17 13.74
C ASP A 27 8.13 9.27 14.41
N LEU A 28 8.06 9.55 15.72
CA LEU A 28 6.79 9.74 16.45
C LEU A 28 5.97 10.93 15.92
N VAL A 29 6.63 12.04 15.59
CA VAL A 29 5.98 13.23 15.02
C VAL A 29 5.35 12.90 13.66
N ILE A 30 6.07 12.18 12.79
CA ILE A 30 5.52 11.73 11.50
C ILE A 30 4.34 10.79 11.72
N ALA A 31 4.41 9.88 12.70
CA ALA A 31 3.29 9.02 13.07
C ALA A 31 2.05 9.82 13.50
N ALA A 32 2.24 10.85 14.33
CA ALA A 32 1.16 11.73 14.76
C ALA A 32 0.52 12.47 13.58
N ILE A 33 1.34 12.97 12.64
CA ILE A 33 0.86 13.63 11.42
C ILE A 33 0.05 12.65 10.55
N ILE A 34 0.50 11.40 10.40
CA ILE A 34 -0.26 10.35 9.70
C ILE A 34 -1.60 10.10 10.42
N GLY A 35 -1.58 9.96 11.74
CA GLY A 35 -2.78 9.77 12.57
C GLY A 35 -3.80 10.89 12.38
N ILE A 36 -3.35 12.14 12.42
CA ILE A 36 -4.20 13.31 12.16
C ILE A 36 -4.76 13.23 10.73
N ASN A 37 -3.93 12.93 9.73
CA ASN A 37 -4.41 12.83 8.35
C ASN A 37 -5.47 11.73 8.16
N ILE A 38 -5.39 10.62 8.88
CA ILE A 38 -6.42 9.58 8.88
C ILE A 38 -7.72 10.10 9.46
N ILE A 39 -7.67 10.86 10.55
CA ILE A 39 -8.86 11.50 11.13
C ILE A 39 -9.52 12.43 10.12
N PHE A 40 -8.73 13.26 9.43
CA PHE A 40 -9.25 14.11 8.34
C PHE A 40 -9.91 13.27 7.25
N MET A 41 -9.28 12.17 6.80
CA MET A 41 -9.91 11.28 5.81
C MET A 41 -11.19 10.63 6.33
N ALA A 42 -11.28 10.29 7.62
CA ALA A 42 -12.48 9.70 8.21
C ALA A 42 -13.69 10.65 8.23
N THR A 43 -13.44 11.96 8.14
CA THR A 43 -14.51 12.97 8.06
C THR A 43 -15.08 13.14 6.64
N GLU A 44 -14.48 12.54 5.60
CA GLU A 44 -15.04 12.59 4.24
C GLU A 44 -16.35 11.80 4.15
N TYR A 45 -17.43 12.45 3.69
CA TYR A 45 -18.71 11.82 3.43
C TYR A 45 -19.28 12.17 2.04
N HIS A 46 -20.25 11.39 1.57
CA HIS A 46 -20.83 11.55 0.23
C HIS A 46 -21.73 12.80 0.16
N LYS A 47 -21.57 13.63 -0.90
CA LYS A 47 -22.26 14.92 -1.10
C LYS A 47 -21.94 16.01 -0.05
N MET A 48 -20.66 16.16 0.25
CA MET A 48 -20.18 17.20 1.16
C MET A 48 -20.26 18.61 0.54
N PRO A 49 -20.55 19.69 1.30
CA PRO A 49 -20.53 21.05 0.79
C PRO A 49 -19.14 21.45 0.27
N HIS A 50 -19.11 22.23 -0.82
CA HIS A 50 -17.88 22.60 -1.52
C HIS A 50 -16.80 23.21 -0.61
N HIS A 51 -17.19 24.02 0.38
CA HIS A 51 -16.26 24.63 1.32
C HIS A 51 -15.46 23.60 2.14
N MET A 52 -16.14 22.59 2.68
CA MET A 52 -15.48 21.53 3.46
C MET A 52 -14.59 20.67 2.55
N GLN A 53 -14.98 20.47 1.29
CA GLN A 53 -14.20 19.71 0.31
C GLN A 53 -12.89 20.41 -0.04
N SER A 54 -12.92 21.73 -0.20
CA SER A 54 -11.71 22.52 -0.42
C SER A 54 -10.76 22.47 0.77
N ILE A 55 -11.27 22.51 2.02
CA ILE A 55 -10.45 22.37 3.23
C ILE A 55 -9.78 21.00 3.28
N LEU A 56 -10.53 19.92 3.05
CA LEU A 56 -10.00 18.56 3.05
C LEU A 56 -8.95 18.35 1.95
N ASN A 57 -9.18 18.90 0.76
CA ASN A 57 -8.22 18.84 -0.34
C ASN A 57 -6.93 19.63 -0.01
N GLY A 58 -7.06 20.83 0.57
CA GLY A 58 -5.91 21.62 1.02
C GLY A 58 -5.10 20.92 2.12
N ALA A 59 -5.78 20.31 3.09
CA ALA A 59 -5.14 19.50 4.12
C ALA A 59 -4.42 18.29 3.51
N ASN A 60 -5.06 17.56 2.59
CA ASN A 60 -4.45 16.42 1.89
C ASN A 60 -3.20 16.80 1.10
N PHE A 61 -3.20 17.97 0.46
CA PHE A 61 -2.01 18.53 -0.19
C PHE A 61 -0.89 18.80 0.82
N PHE A 62 -1.20 19.47 1.93
CA PHE A 62 -0.24 19.75 3.00
C PHE A 62 0.39 18.47 3.57
N PHE A 63 -0.41 17.47 3.92
CA PHE A 63 0.10 16.20 4.44
C PHE A 63 1.00 15.49 3.44
N THR A 64 0.60 15.47 2.16
CA THR A 64 1.43 14.87 1.10
C THR A 64 2.76 15.60 0.95
N ALA A 65 2.77 16.94 1.00
CA ALA A 65 4.00 17.73 0.96
C ALA A 65 4.94 17.40 2.13
N VAL A 66 4.41 17.26 3.35
CA VAL A 66 5.20 16.83 4.52
C VAL A 66 5.83 15.46 4.30
N PHE A 67 5.09 14.49 3.75
CA PHE A 67 5.63 13.15 3.45
C PHE A 67 6.68 13.14 2.34
N VAL A 68 6.54 14.01 1.34
CA VAL A 68 7.56 14.19 0.30
C VAL A 68 8.84 14.75 0.93
N ILE A 69 8.74 15.78 1.77
CA ILE A 69 9.89 16.37 2.47
C ILE A 69 10.56 15.33 3.37
N GLU A 70 9.78 14.56 4.14
CA GLU A 70 10.27 13.47 4.98
C GLU A 70 11.08 12.44 4.18
N ALA A 71 10.53 11.97 3.05
CA ALA A 71 11.20 11.00 2.18
C ALA A 71 12.50 11.58 1.58
N LEU A 72 12.49 12.84 1.12
CA LEU A 72 13.68 13.52 0.61
C LEU A 72 14.76 13.65 1.69
N LEU A 73 14.39 14.04 2.91
CA LEU A 73 15.32 14.12 4.04
C LEU A 73 15.94 12.74 4.34
N LYS A 74 15.16 11.67 4.32
CA LYS A 74 15.65 10.30 4.52
C LYS A 74 16.60 9.85 3.41
N ILE A 75 16.29 10.17 2.15
CA ILE A 75 17.15 9.85 0.99
C ILE A 75 18.49 10.59 1.09
N ILE A 76 18.49 11.88 1.46
CA ILE A 76 19.71 12.69 1.61
C ILE A 76 20.55 12.19 2.79
N ALA A 77 19.92 11.84 3.91
CA ALA A 77 20.58 11.37 5.12
C ALA A 77 21.26 10.01 4.93
N LEU A 78 20.52 9.03 4.41
CA LEU A 78 20.96 7.62 4.31
C LEU A 78 21.70 7.32 3.01
N GLY A 79 21.51 8.15 1.98
CA GLY A 79 21.97 7.91 0.62
C GLY A 79 21.01 7.02 -0.17
N PHE A 80 20.80 7.35 -1.44
CA PHE A 80 19.80 6.73 -2.32
C PHE A 80 19.89 5.19 -2.37
N LEU A 81 21.08 4.65 -2.59
CA LEU A 81 21.30 3.20 -2.73
C LEU A 81 21.04 2.43 -1.42
N ARG A 82 21.38 3.01 -0.28
CA ARG A 82 21.19 2.36 1.03
C ARG A 82 19.74 2.49 1.50
N TYR A 83 19.09 3.61 1.19
CA TYR A 83 17.67 3.82 1.42
C TYR A 83 16.83 2.77 0.66
N LEU A 84 17.12 2.54 -0.63
CA LEU A 84 16.39 1.57 -1.44
C LEU A 84 16.69 0.10 -1.11
N ARG A 85 17.65 -0.22 -0.24
CA ARG A 85 17.93 -1.62 0.14
C ARG A 85 16.96 -2.16 1.20
N ASP A 86 16.41 -1.29 2.03
CA ASP A 86 15.45 -1.68 3.07
C ASP A 86 14.03 -1.73 2.49
N ARG A 87 13.37 -2.90 2.57
CA ARG A 87 12.00 -3.13 2.08
C ARG A 87 11.01 -2.12 2.66
N TRP A 88 11.20 -1.71 3.91
CA TRP A 88 10.33 -0.75 4.57
C TRP A 88 10.53 0.70 4.11
N ASN A 89 11.72 1.01 3.60
CA ASN A 89 12.00 2.29 2.95
C ASN A 89 11.52 2.28 1.48
N GLN A 90 11.57 1.14 0.79
CA GLN A 90 10.96 1.00 -0.53
C GLN A 90 9.45 1.22 -0.50
N LEU A 91 8.74 0.64 0.48
CA LEU A 91 7.30 0.86 0.68
C LEU A 91 6.98 2.33 0.92
N ASP A 92 7.78 3.00 1.73
CA ASP A 92 7.64 4.42 2.06
C ASP A 92 7.75 5.32 0.81
N VAL A 93 8.79 5.13 -0.01
CA VAL A 93 8.92 5.86 -1.29
C VAL A 93 7.82 5.52 -2.28
N CYS A 94 7.41 4.25 -2.37
CA CYS A 94 6.28 3.86 -3.22
C CYS A 94 5.01 4.62 -2.85
N ILE A 95 4.66 4.67 -1.56
CA ILE A 95 3.50 5.41 -1.05
C ILE A 95 3.59 6.91 -1.37
N VAL A 96 4.77 7.51 -1.25
CA VAL A 96 4.99 8.93 -1.54
C VAL A 96 4.81 9.21 -3.04
N ILE A 97 5.43 8.42 -3.92
CA ILE A 97 5.27 8.55 -5.38
C ILE A 97 3.80 8.41 -5.77
N LEU A 98 3.14 7.38 -5.24
CA LEU A 98 1.75 7.07 -5.52
C LEU A 98 0.80 8.16 -5.01
N SER A 99 1.14 8.82 -3.90
CA SER A 99 0.40 9.98 -3.39
C SER A 99 0.59 11.23 -4.27
N VAL A 100 1.79 11.46 -4.81
CA VAL A 100 2.06 12.59 -5.71
C VAL A 100 1.34 12.40 -7.04
N ILE A 101 1.43 11.20 -7.63
CA ILE A 101 0.62 10.80 -8.78
C ILE A 101 -0.87 11.00 -8.46
N GLY A 102 -1.28 10.56 -7.26
CA GLY A 102 -2.55 10.85 -6.60
C GLY A 102 -3.04 12.29 -6.77
N LEU A 103 -2.21 13.26 -6.46
CA LEU A 103 -2.59 14.66 -6.52
C LEU A 103 -2.56 15.22 -7.95
N ILE A 104 -1.60 14.81 -8.77
CA ILE A 104 -1.46 15.31 -10.14
C ILE A 104 -2.68 14.91 -10.99
N PHE A 105 -3.10 13.66 -10.89
CA PHE A 105 -4.25 13.17 -11.65
C PHE A 105 -5.58 13.75 -11.14
N GLU A 106 -5.71 14.10 -9.86
CA GLU A 106 -6.95 14.74 -9.37
C GLU A 106 -7.07 16.20 -9.79
N ASN A 107 -5.95 16.93 -9.89
CA ASN A 107 -5.93 18.33 -10.29
C ASN A 107 -5.79 18.54 -11.80
N GLY A 108 -5.27 17.54 -12.52
CA GLY A 108 -5.10 17.59 -13.97
C GLY A 108 -6.41 17.27 -14.69
N ASN A 109 -7.10 18.29 -15.18
CA ASN A 109 -8.30 18.16 -16.06
C ASN A 109 -8.03 17.44 -17.41
N LEU A 110 -6.89 16.78 -17.59
CA LEU A 110 -6.41 16.34 -18.91
C LEU A 110 -7.10 15.10 -19.48
N ILE A 111 -7.90 14.35 -18.71
CA ILE A 111 -8.57 13.13 -19.20
C ILE A 111 -9.96 13.03 -18.56
N PRO A 112 -11.05 12.73 -19.31
CA PRO A 112 -12.34 12.41 -18.72
C PRO A 112 -12.19 11.20 -17.80
N PHE A 113 -12.16 11.46 -16.50
CA PHE A 113 -11.88 10.44 -15.50
C PHE A 113 -13.00 9.41 -15.43
N LYS A 114 -12.69 8.16 -15.77
CA LYS A 114 -13.53 7.02 -15.39
C LYS A 114 -13.67 7.02 -13.86
N ALA A 115 -14.89 6.83 -13.35
CA ALA A 115 -15.17 6.75 -11.91
C ALA A 115 -14.25 5.76 -11.16
N THR A 116 -13.73 4.76 -11.87
CA THR A 116 -12.72 3.81 -11.39
C THR A 116 -11.42 4.47 -10.94
N ILE A 117 -10.91 5.47 -11.67
CA ILE A 117 -9.64 6.14 -11.35
C ILE A 117 -9.80 6.91 -10.04
N ILE A 118 -10.88 7.69 -9.89
CA ILE A 118 -11.17 8.42 -8.64
C ILE A 118 -11.23 7.46 -7.45
N ARG A 119 -11.83 6.27 -7.62
CA ARG A 119 -11.89 5.25 -6.56
C ARG A 119 -10.50 4.73 -6.19
N VAL A 120 -9.66 4.41 -7.17
CA VAL A 120 -8.27 3.97 -6.91
C VAL A 120 -7.53 5.04 -6.13
N MET A 121 -7.63 6.30 -6.55
CA MET A 121 -6.92 7.42 -5.95
C MET A 121 -7.29 7.64 -4.48
N ARG A 122 -8.55 7.42 -4.11
CA ARG A 122 -8.98 7.41 -2.70
C ARG A 122 -8.32 6.29 -1.90
N VAL A 123 -8.24 5.08 -2.45
CA VAL A 123 -7.57 3.94 -1.80
C VAL A 123 -6.07 4.20 -1.62
N LEU A 124 -5.42 4.82 -2.61
CA LEU A 124 -4.00 5.17 -2.54
C LEU A 124 -3.69 6.12 -1.37
N ARG A 125 -4.60 7.04 -1.05
CA ARG A 125 -4.44 7.90 0.13
C ARG A 125 -4.48 7.08 1.41
N ILE A 126 -5.40 6.13 1.53
CA ILE A 126 -5.51 5.24 2.71
C ILE A 126 -4.25 4.37 2.86
N ALA A 127 -3.58 3.99 1.76
CA ALA A 127 -2.35 3.20 1.81
C ALA A 127 -1.22 3.86 2.62
N ARG A 128 -1.25 5.17 2.87
CA ARG A 128 -0.27 5.82 3.77
C ARG A 128 -0.41 5.39 5.24
N VAL A 129 -1.56 4.85 5.65
CA VAL A 129 -1.74 4.16 6.96
C VAL A 129 -0.68 3.07 7.15
N LEU A 130 -0.27 2.41 6.06
CA LEU A 130 0.74 1.36 6.09
C LEU A 130 2.10 1.87 6.60
N LYS A 131 2.38 3.18 6.53
CA LYS A 131 3.56 3.78 7.15
C LYS A 131 3.57 3.60 8.67
N LEU A 132 2.41 3.54 9.34
CA LEU A 132 2.33 3.27 10.78
C LEU A 132 2.84 1.87 11.14
N LEU A 133 2.67 0.89 10.24
CA LEU A 133 3.15 -0.48 10.45
C LEU A 133 4.69 -0.54 10.55
N LYS A 134 5.39 0.32 9.80
CA LYS A 134 6.86 0.42 9.85
C LYS A 134 7.37 0.88 11.22
N MET A 135 6.57 1.65 11.94
CA MET A 135 6.92 2.19 13.25
C MET A 135 6.69 1.19 14.37
N ALA A 136 5.64 0.39 14.24
CA ALA A 136 5.31 -0.67 15.17
C ALA A 136 6.27 -1.85 15.00
N LYS A 137 7.41 -1.80 15.70
CA LYS A 137 8.46 -2.83 15.63
C LYS A 137 7.92 -4.26 15.78
N GLY A 138 6.98 -4.48 16.71
CA GLY A 138 6.34 -5.79 16.89
C GLY A 138 5.53 -6.24 15.66
N ILE A 139 4.78 -5.33 15.04
CA ILE A 139 4.03 -5.65 13.82
C ILE A 139 4.97 -5.94 12.65
N ARG A 140 6.07 -5.19 12.54
CA ARG A 140 7.11 -5.46 11.52
C ARG A 140 7.69 -6.86 11.67
N GLU A 141 8.06 -7.25 12.89
CA GLU A 141 8.60 -8.60 13.15
C GLU A 141 7.59 -9.70 12.78
N LEU A 142 6.31 -9.50 13.13
CA LEU A 142 5.23 -10.43 12.76
C LEU A 142 4.99 -10.49 11.24
N LEU A 143 5.05 -9.35 10.53
CA LEU A 143 4.90 -9.34 9.08
C LEU A 143 6.10 -10.01 8.40
N ASP A 144 7.30 -9.79 8.91
CA ASP A 144 8.51 -10.43 8.38
C ASP A 144 8.46 -11.96 8.57
N THR A 145 7.89 -12.48 9.67
CA THR A 145 7.69 -13.93 9.84
C THR A 145 6.61 -14.49 8.93
N VAL A 146 5.48 -13.77 8.77
CA VAL A 146 4.42 -14.14 7.82
C VAL A 146 4.96 -14.21 6.40
N ILE A 147 5.76 -13.23 5.97
CA ILE A 147 6.36 -13.21 4.64
C ILE A 147 7.33 -14.38 4.44
N GLN A 148 8.05 -14.79 5.49
CA GLN A 148 8.92 -15.96 5.45
C GLN A 148 8.15 -17.29 5.39
N ALA A 149 6.95 -17.35 5.97
CA ALA A 149 6.09 -18.53 5.93
C ALA A 149 5.29 -18.65 4.62
N LEU A 150 5.03 -17.54 3.92
CA LEU A 150 4.25 -17.50 2.67
C LEU A 150 4.71 -18.50 1.59
N PRO A 151 6.02 -18.70 1.31
CA PRO A 151 6.46 -19.69 0.34
C PRO A 151 6.06 -21.12 0.69
N GLN A 152 6.09 -21.49 1.98
CA GLN A 152 5.69 -22.83 2.44
C GLN A 152 4.18 -23.03 2.31
N VAL A 153 3.40 -22.01 2.68
CA VAL A 153 1.95 -22.00 2.49
C VAL A 153 1.60 -22.05 0.99
N GLY A 154 2.38 -21.39 0.13
CA GLY A 154 2.21 -21.42 -1.32
C GLY A 154 2.32 -22.82 -1.90
N ASN A 155 3.27 -23.64 -1.43
CA ASN A 155 3.41 -25.03 -1.88
C ASN A 155 2.18 -25.88 -1.51
N LEU A 156 1.66 -25.73 -0.29
CA LEU A 156 0.41 -26.38 0.13
C LEU A 156 -0.79 -25.84 -0.67
N GLY A 157 -0.83 -24.53 -0.91
CA GLY A 157 -1.87 -23.88 -1.70
C GLY A 157 -1.94 -24.41 -3.12
N LEU A 158 -0.80 -24.72 -3.74
CA LEU A 158 -0.74 -25.31 -5.08
C LEU A 158 -1.31 -26.73 -5.10
N LEU A 159 -1.04 -27.53 -4.06
CA LEU A 159 -1.66 -28.84 -3.90
C LEU A 159 -3.18 -28.74 -3.74
N PHE A 160 -3.66 -27.82 -2.90
CA PHE A 160 -5.09 -27.56 -2.72
C PHE A 160 -5.75 -27.07 -4.02
N PHE A 161 -5.05 -26.23 -4.79
CA PHE A 161 -5.53 -25.76 -6.09
C PHE A 161 -5.72 -26.92 -7.08
N LEU A 162 -4.75 -27.85 -7.15
CA LEU A 162 -4.85 -29.05 -7.97
C LEU A 162 -6.01 -29.95 -7.52
N LEU A 163 -6.17 -30.13 -6.20
CA LEU A 163 -7.27 -30.91 -5.63
C LEU A 163 -8.63 -30.33 -6.02
N PHE A 164 -8.82 -29.02 -5.85
CA PHE A 164 -10.05 -28.34 -6.26
C PHE A 164 -10.28 -28.42 -7.76
N PHE A 165 -9.23 -28.38 -8.59
CA PHE A 165 -9.37 -28.56 -10.03
C PHE A 165 -9.88 -29.95 -10.39
N ILE A 166 -9.35 -31.01 -9.77
CA ILE A 166 -9.81 -32.39 -10.00
C ILE A 166 -11.26 -32.56 -9.57
N PHE A 167 -11.62 -32.07 -8.38
CA PHE A 167 -13.01 -32.14 -7.91
C PHE A 167 -13.97 -31.32 -8.79
N ALA A 168 -13.54 -30.16 -9.30
CA ALA A 168 -14.34 -29.37 -10.23
C ALA A 168 -14.59 -30.13 -11.54
N ALA A 169 -13.56 -30.76 -12.12
CA ALA A 169 -13.70 -31.58 -13.33
C ALA A 169 -14.65 -32.76 -13.12
N LEU A 170 -14.47 -33.51 -12.02
CA LEU A 170 -15.38 -34.60 -11.64
C LEU A 170 -16.81 -34.11 -11.41
N GLY A 171 -16.99 -32.96 -10.77
CA GLY A 171 -18.30 -32.35 -10.55
C GLY A 171 -19.01 -32.02 -11.86
N VAL A 172 -18.29 -31.45 -12.84
CA VAL A 172 -18.85 -31.16 -14.17
C VAL A 172 -19.21 -32.46 -14.89
N GLU A 173 -18.41 -33.52 -14.77
CA GLU A 173 -18.67 -34.79 -15.44
C GLU A 173 -19.85 -35.55 -14.83
N LEU A 174 -19.95 -35.57 -13.50
CA LEU A 174 -21.01 -36.26 -12.76
C LEU A 174 -22.36 -35.52 -12.86
N PHE A 175 -22.37 -34.21 -12.62
CA PHE A 175 -23.60 -33.42 -12.57
C PHE A 175 -23.97 -32.77 -13.91
N GLY A 176 -23.04 -32.65 -14.85
CA GLY A 176 -23.31 -32.13 -16.19
C GLY A 176 -24.24 -33.04 -17.00
N LYS A 177 -24.12 -34.36 -16.86
CA LYS A 177 -25.04 -35.33 -17.47
C LYS A 177 -26.39 -35.37 -16.75
N LEU A 178 -26.41 -35.26 -15.41
CA LEU A 178 -27.63 -35.27 -14.61
C LEU A 178 -28.56 -34.10 -14.97
N GLY A 179 -28.01 -32.89 -15.13
CA GLY A 179 -28.77 -31.71 -15.57
C GLY A 179 -29.34 -31.87 -16.98
N LYS A 180 -28.57 -32.44 -17.92
CA LYS A 180 -29.02 -32.71 -19.29
C LYS A 180 -30.15 -33.74 -19.34
N LEU A 181 -30.07 -34.80 -18.52
CA LEU A 181 -31.06 -35.87 -18.47
C LEU A 181 -32.39 -35.39 -17.87
N ILE A 182 -32.35 -34.60 -16.79
CA ILE A 182 -33.53 -33.99 -16.17
C ILE A 182 -34.22 -33.03 -17.15
N LEU A 183 -33.45 -32.24 -17.91
CA LEU A 183 -34.02 -31.33 -18.91
C LEU A 183 -34.73 -32.09 -20.05
N LEU A 184 -34.14 -33.20 -20.51
CA LEU A 184 -34.76 -34.09 -21.50
C LEU A 184 -36.03 -34.75 -20.97
N PHE A 185 -36.04 -35.20 -19.71
CA PHE A 185 -37.24 -35.75 -19.07
C PHE A 185 -38.35 -34.70 -18.91
N LEU A 186 -38.01 -33.46 -18.54
CA LEU A 186 -38.98 -32.36 -18.46
C LEU A 186 -39.55 -31.99 -19.83
N LEU A 187 -38.71 -31.93 -20.87
CA LEU A 187 -39.18 -31.67 -22.24
C LEU A 187 -40.08 -32.79 -22.78
N ALA A 188 -39.73 -34.05 -22.50
CA ALA A 188 -40.55 -35.21 -22.87
C ALA A 188 -41.86 -35.31 -22.07
N SER A 189 -41.97 -34.67 -20.90
CA SER A 189 -43.19 -34.62 -20.10
C SER A 189 -44.17 -33.52 -20.53
N ILE A 190 -43.75 -32.59 -21.39
CA ILE A 190 -44.56 -31.44 -21.86
C ILE A 190 -45.18 -31.70 -23.25
N GLN A 191 -44.73 -32.73 -23.97
CA GLN A 191 -45.33 -33.21 -25.23
C GLN A 191 -46.26 -34.39 -24.99
#